data_AF-A0ABD0P576-F1
#
_entry.id   AF-A0ABD0P576-F1
#
_cell.length_a   1.000
_cell.length_b   1.000
_cell.length_c   1.000
_cell.angle_alpha   90.00
_cell.angle_beta   90.00
_cell.angle_gamma   90.00
#
_symmetry.space_group_name_H-M   'P 1'
#
loop_
_entity.id
_entity.type
_entity.pdbx_description
1 polymer ?
#
loop_
_entity_poly.entity_id
_entity_poly.type
_entity_poly.pdbx_seq_one_letter_code
_entity_poly.pdbx_strand_id
1 'polypeptide(L)' 'MAELGAGSLLTGDPAFNYQEHELNERLKRLYPAVNEEETPLPRSWSPKDKYSYIGLSQNNLRVHYK' A
#
# COMPACT_ATOMS: atom_id res chain seq x y z
N MET A 1 -16.18 -4.90 22.82
CA MET A 1 -17.33 -4.93 21.89
C MET A 1 -17.61 -3.50 21.46
N ALA A 2 -17.14 -3.12 20.27
CA ALA A 2 -17.63 -1.99 19.49
C ALA A 2 -16.96 -2.08 18.10
N GLU A 3 -17.81 -2.41 17.14
CA GLU A 3 -17.57 -2.68 15.73
C GLU A 3 -17.55 -1.38 14.91
N LEU A 4 -16.80 -1.42 13.80
CA LEU A 4 -16.98 -0.70 12.53
C LEU A 4 -16.75 0.82 12.43
N GLY A 5 -15.73 1.13 11.61
CA GLY A 5 -15.51 2.41 10.96
C GLY A 5 -14.50 2.29 9.81
N ALA A 6 -14.51 1.17 9.09
CA ALA A 6 -13.77 1.00 7.85
C ALA A 6 -14.50 1.76 6.73
N GLY A 7 -14.08 2.99 6.46
CA GLY A 7 -14.36 3.74 5.23
C GLY A 7 -13.07 4.45 4.84
N SER A 8 -12.48 4.29 3.66
CA SER A 8 -13.08 4.08 2.36
C SER A 8 -12.25 3.08 1.53
N LEU A 9 -12.86 1.94 1.21
CA LEU A 9 -12.45 1.00 0.15
C LEU A 9 -13.16 1.34 -1.18
N LEU A 10 -13.48 2.61 -1.42
CA LEU A 10 -14.14 3.11 -2.63
C LEU A 10 -13.28 4.29 -3.09
N THR A 11 -12.57 4.21 -4.22
CA THR A 11 -13.16 4.20 -5.56
C THR A 11 -12.15 3.58 -6.53
N GLY A 12 -12.60 2.63 -7.35
CA GLY A 12 -11.83 2.10 -8.47
C GLY A 12 -11.62 3.18 -9.54
N ASP A 13 -10.70 4.09 -9.26
CA ASP A 13 -10.19 5.02 -10.25
C ASP A 13 -9.30 4.19 -11.20
N PRO A 14 -9.59 4.14 -12.51
CA PRO A 14 -8.79 3.37 -13.46
C PRO A 14 -7.32 3.81 -13.41
N ALA A 15 -7.06 5.09 -13.11
CA ALA A 15 -5.72 5.64 -12.88
C ALA A 15 -4.92 4.91 -11.78
N PHE A 16 -5.57 4.45 -10.70
CA PHE A 16 -4.88 3.71 -9.63
C PHE A 16 -4.47 2.31 -10.09
N ASN A 17 -5.34 1.63 -10.85
CA ASN A 17 -5.04 0.29 -11.37
C ASN A 17 -3.87 0.33 -12.37
N TYR A 18 -3.76 1.39 -13.18
CA TYR A 18 -2.62 1.57 -14.07
C TYR A 18 -1.31 1.76 -13.30
N GLN A 19 -1.34 2.54 -12.22
CA GLN A 19 -0.16 2.79 -11.39
C GLN A 19 0.32 1.52 -10.68
N GLU A 20 -0.59 0.69 -10.14
CA GLU A 20 -0.23 -0.59 -9.55
C GLU A 20 0.33 -1.56 -10.59
N HIS A 21 -0.24 -1.59 -11.80
CA HIS A 21 0.25 -2.46 -12.86
C HIS A 21 1.68 -2.09 -13.27
N GLU A 22 1.96 -0.79 -13.47
CA GLU A 22 3.32 -0.30 -13.77
C GLU A 22 4.31 -0.64 -12.65
N LEU A 23 3.90 -0.47 -11.39
CA LEU A 23 4.73 -0.79 -10.23
C LEU A 23 5.06 -2.29 -10.19
N ASN A 24 4.07 -3.16 -10.40
CA ASN A 24 4.27 -4.61 -10.42
C ASN A 24 5.25 -5.05 -11.52
N GLU A 25 5.11 -4.52 -12.73
CA GLU A 25 6.04 -4.83 -13.83
C GLU A 25 7.46 -4.33 -13.53
N ARG A 26 7.59 -3.18 -12.87
CA ARG A 26 8.88 -2.66 -12.41
C ARG A 26 9.50 -3.55 -11.32
N LEU A 27 8.71 -4.01 -10.36
CA LEU A 27 9.18 -4.90 -9.29
C LEU A 27 9.64 -6.24 -9.84
N LYS A 28 8.89 -6.86 -10.75
CA LYS A 28 9.30 -8.10 -11.43
C LYS A 28 10.62 -7.93 -12.18
N ARG A 29 10.83 -6.78 -12.83
CA ARG A 29 12.10 -6.48 -13.52
C ARG A 29 13.27 -6.30 -12.55
N LEU A 30 13.04 -5.69 -11.39
CA LEU A 30 14.08 -5.46 -10.37
C LEU A 30 14.39 -6.72 -9.55
N TYR A 31 13.37 -7.53 -9.28
CA TYR A 31 13.43 -8.70 -8.42
C TYR A 31 12.84 -9.94 -9.11
N PRO A 32 13.43 -10.39 -10.24
CA PRO A 32 12.88 -11.50 -11.02
C PRO A 32 12.92 -12.85 -10.29
N ALA A 33 13.76 -12.97 -9.25
CA ALA A 33 13.87 -14.17 -8.43
C ALA A 33 12.93 -14.17 -7.21
N VAL A 34 12.16 -13.10 -7.00
CA VAL A 34 11.22 -13.01 -5.87
C VAL A 34 9.84 -13.47 -6.34
N ASN A 35 9.32 -14.48 -5.66
CA ASN A 35 7.95 -14.93 -5.86
C ASN A 35 7.01 -14.10 -4.98
N GLU A 36 6.17 -13.27 -5.59
CA GLU A 36 5.27 -12.36 -4.87
C GLU A 36 4.11 -13.08 -4.17
N GLU A 37 3.77 -14.30 -4.61
CA GLU A 37 2.71 -15.13 -4.01
C GLU A 37 3.15 -15.71 -2.66
N GLU A 38 4.45 -16.00 -2.50
CA GLU A 38 5.02 -16.56 -1.27
C GLU A 38 5.60 -15.47 -0.36
N THR A 39 6.28 -14.50 -0.97
CA THR A 39 6.97 -13.41 -0.27
C THR A 39 6.64 -12.07 -0.93
N PRO A 40 5.51 -11.44 -0.56
CA PRO A 40 5.11 -10.18 -1.17
C PRO A 40 6.09 -9.07 -0.82
N LEU A 41 6.51 -8.32 -1.85
CA LEU A 41 7.40 -7.17 -1.67
C LEU A 41 6.66 -6.00 -0.99
N PRO A 42 7.32 -5.25 -0.09
CA PRO A 42 6.71 -4.11 0.57
C PRO A 42 6.44 -2.98 -0.44
N ARG A 43 5.15 -2.66 -0.65
CA ARG A 43 4.68 -1.64 -1.60
C ARG A 43 4.36 -0.28 -0.96
N SER A 44 3.98 -0.26 0.31
CA SER A 44 3.59 0.95 1.03
C SER A 44 3.74 0.79 2.55
N TRP A 45 3.61 1.89 3.30
CA TRP A 45 3.67 1.86 4.76
C TRP A 45 2.42 1.20 5.34
N SER A 46 2.60 0.37 6.36
CA SER A 46 1.47 -0.25 7.06
C SER A 46 0.69 0.79 7.87
N PRO A 47 -0.64 0.92 7.70
CA PRO A 47 -1.44 1.81 8.52
C PRO A 47 -1.64 1.28 9.94
N LYS A 48 -1.46 -0.02 10.15
CA LYS A 48 -1.63 -0.72 11.42
C LYS A 48 -0.32 -0.82 12.20
N ASP A 49 0.76 -1.11 11.49
CA ASP A 49 2.09 -1.28 12.09
C ASP A 49 2.87 0.03 12.02
N LYS A 50 2.43 1.00 12.82
CA LYS A 50 3.07 2.32 12.95
C LYS A 50 2.87 2.89 14.34
N TYR A 51 3.82 3.71 14.78
CA TYR A 51 3.70 4.44 16.05
C TYR A 51 2.64 5.54 15.95
N SER A 52 2.00 5.89 17.07
CA SER A 52 0.83 6.80 17.06
C SER A 52 1.13 8.23 16.56
N TYR A 53 2.39 8.67 16.63
CA TYR A 53 2.83 9.96 16.08
C TYR A 53 3.06 9.94 14.56
N ILE A 54 2.91 8.78 13.91
CA ILE A 54 3.09 8.63 12.48
C ILE A 54 1.75 8.73 11.75
N GLY A 55 1.56 9.85 11.05
CA GLY A 55 0.48 10.02 10.09
C GLY A 55 0.89 9.49 8.72
N LEU A 56 -0.05 8.83 8.03
CA LEU A 56 0.13 8.35 6.65
C LEU A 56 -0.88 9.03 5.73
N SER A 57 -0.45 9.43 4.53
CA SER A 57 -1.29 9.98 3.47
C SER A 57 -0.79 9.53 2.09
N GLN A 58 -1.49 9.91 1.01
CA GLN A 58 -1.16 9.54 -0.37
C GLN A 58 -0.96 8.02 -0.52
N ASN A 59 -2.03 7.24 -0.31
CA ASN A 59 -2.01 5.79 -0.45
C ASN A 59 -0.97 5.10 0.46
N ASN A 60 -0.75 5.68 1.65
CA ASN A 60 0.25 5.23 2.62
C ASN A 60 1.68 5.26 2.07
N LEU A 61 2.00 6.17 1.15
CA LEU A 61 3.36 6.39 0.66
C LEU A 61 4.01 7.62 1.29
N ARG A 62 3.21 8.55 1.80
CA ARG A 62 3.69 9.77 2.46
C ARG A 62 3.56 9.65 3.97
N VAL A 63 4.69 9.84 4.65
CA VAL A 63 4.79 9.87 6.11
C VAL A 63 4.83 11.33 6.58
N HIS A 64 4.08 11.65 7.63
CA HIS A 64 4.17 12.93 8.32
C HIS A 64 4.14 12.73 9.83
N TYR A 65 4.82 13.61 10.55
CA TYR A 65 4.79 13.65 12.00
C TYR A 65 3.52 14.37 12.47
N LYS A 66 2.84 13.79 13.45
CA LYS A 66 1.61 14.31 14.05
C LYS A 66 1.87 15.09 15.34
#